data_AF-A0A7C2GY54-F1
#
_entry.id   AF-A0A7C2GY54-F1
#
_cell.length_a   1.000
_cell.length_b   1.000
_cell.length_c   1.000
_cell.angle_alpha   90.00
_cell.angle_beta   90.00
_cell.angle_gamma   90.00
#
_symmetry.space_group_name_H-M   'P 1'
#
loop_
_entity.id
_entity.type
_entity.pdbx_description
1 polymer ?
#
loop_
_entity_poly.entity_id
_entity_poly.type
_entity_poly.pdbx_seq_one_letter_code
_entity_poly.pdbx_strand_id
1 'polypeptide(L)'
;MVEDSLYYGETYDARLGQPGWDLPGFGEKGWKPAPKVDPPEGVMSSQMMPAIKIINTIVPLRMTNPASGIYVFDLGQNISGWALIKVSGPGNKHQASFC
;
A
#
# COMPACT_ATOMS: atom_id res chain seq x y z
N MET A 1 -6.33 5.81 -2.82
CA MET A 1 -6.45 5.05 -1.55
C MET A 1 -7.78 5.40 -0.91
N VAL A 2 -8.46 4.42 -0.34
CA VAL A 2 -9.79 4.58 0.29
C VAL A 2 -9.68 4.40 1.80
N GLU A 3 -8.86 3.45 2.24
CA GLU A 3 -8.61 3.16 3.65
C GLU A 3 -7.15 2.69 3.81
N ASP A 4 -6.54 3.05 4.94
CA ASP A 4 -5.23 2.59 5.38
C ASP A 4 -5.25 2.41 6.90
N SER A 5 -4.83 1.23 7.35
CA SER A 5 -4.74 0.85 8.75
C SER A 5 -3.61 -0.15 8.96
N LEU A 6 -2.78 0.11 9.97
CA LEU A 6 -1.71 -0.81 10.38
C LEU A 6 -2.23 -2.21 10.74
N TYR A 7 -3.47 -2.31 11.26
CA TYR A 7 -4.06 -3.57 11.71
C TYR A 7 -5.04 -4.19 10.71
N TYR A 8 -5.72 -3.36 9.91
CA TYR A 8 -6.77 -3.82 8.99
C TYR A 8 -6.31 -3.83 7.52
N GLY A 9 -5.10 -3.36 7.23
CA GLY A 9 -4.54 -3.29 5.89
C GLY A 9 -5.03 -2.06 5.12
N GLU A 10 -4.91 -2.14 3.80
CA GLU A 10 -5.19 -1.03 2.90
C GLU A 10 -6.25 -1.40 1.86
N THR A 11 -7.13 -0.45 1.56
CA THR A 11 -8.04 -0.52 0.41
C THR A 11 -7.64 0.53 -0.61
N TYR A 12 -7.26 0.09 -1.80
CA TYR A 12 -6.85 0.96 -2.90
C TYR A 12 -7.76 0.79 -4.13
N ASP A 13 -8.35 1.89 -4.59
CA ASP A 13 -9.07 1.98 -5.87
C ASP A 13 -8.21 2.74 -6.89
N ALA A 14 -7.65 2.03 -7.86
CA ALA A 14 -6.81 2.60 -8.91
C ALA A 14 -7.56 3.59 -9.81
N ARG A 15 -8.89 3.53 -9.87
CA ARG A 15 -9.72 4.42 -10.69
C ARG A 15 -9.77 5.85 -10.14
N LEU A 16 -9.41 6.02 -8.87
CA LEU A 16 -9.36 7.33 -8.20
C LEU A 16 -7.98 8.00 -8.29
N GLY A 17 -6.99 7.34 -8.89
CA GLY A 17 -5.67 7.92 -9.09
C GLY A 17 -5.74 9.17 -9.96
N GLN A 18 -4.96 10.20 -9.61
CA GLN A 18 -4.80 11.43 -10.39
C GLN A 18 -3.37 11.47 -10.96
N PRO A 19 -3.11 10.97 -12.17
CA PRO A 19 -1.76 10.88 -12.70
C PRO A 19 -1.08 12.26 -12.81
N GLY A 20 0.17 12.34 -12.35
CA GLY A 20 0.99 13.56 -12.42
C GLY A 20 0.66 14.63 -11.38
N TRP A 21 -0.16 14.32 -10.36
CA TRP A 21 -0.51 15.26 -9.29
C TRP A 21 0.69 15.84 -8.54
N ASP A 22 1.80 15.09 -8.52
CA ASP A 22 3.07 15.39 -7.87
C ASP A 22 4.08 16.08 -8.81
N LEU A 23 3.67 16.42 -10.04
CA LEU A 23 4.52 17.07 -11.03
C LEU A 23 4.13 18.55 -11.23
N PRO A 24 5.09 19.43 -11.58
CA PRO A 24 4.79 20.79 -11.97
C PRO A 24 3.79 20.86 -13.14
N GLY A 25 2.88 21.82 -13.09
CA GLY A 25 1.89 22.03 -14.15
C GLY A 25 0.64 21.16 -14.04
N PHE A 26 0.50 20.34 -12.99
CA PHE A 26 -0.75 19.63 -12.72
C PHE A 26 -1.90 20.62 -12.45
N GLY A 27 -3.06 20.34 -13.05
CA GLY A 27 -4.27 21.12 -12.81
C GLY A 27 -4.95 20.72 -11.52
N GLU A 28 -4.79 21.49 -10.46
CA GLU A 28 -5.36 21.28 -9.12
C GLU A 28 -6.89 21.51 -9.02
N LYS A 29 -7.61 21.53 -10.15
CA LYS A 29 -9.04 21.87 -10.18
C LYS A 29 -9.86 20.88 -9.35
N GLY A 30 -10.52 21.38 -8.32
CA GLY A 30 -11.34 20.58 -7.40
C GLY A 30 -10.65 20.20 -6.09
N TRP A 31 -9.36 20.50 -5.94
CA TRP A 31 -8.68 20.39 -4.66
C TRP A 31 -9.16 21.47 -3.70
N LYS A 32 -9.24 21.11 -2.41
CA LYS A 32 -9.56 22.06 -1.35
C LYS A 32 -8.27 22.57 -0.71
N PRO A 33 -8.22 23.83 -0.27
CA PRO A 33 -7.10 24.33 0.51
C PRO A 33 -6.89 23.47 1.77
N ALA A 34 -5.63 23.18 2.10
CA ALA A 34 -5.29 22.48 3.33
C ALA A 34 -5.63 23.35 4.56
N PRO A 35 -6.33 22.82 5.57
CA PRO A 35 -6.59 23.57 6.79
C PRO A 35 -5.33 23.67 7.66
N LYS A 36 -5.28 24.70 8.51
CA LYS A 36 -4.31 24.72 9.61
C LYS A 36 -4.76 23.72 10.67
N VAL A 37 -3.78 23.03 11.27
CA VAL A 37 -3.99 22.09 12.37
C VAL A 37 -3.11 22.49 13.54
N ASP A 38 -3.55 22.17 14.75
CA ASP A 38 -2.73 22.36 15.94
C ASP A 38 -1.50 21.43 15.89
N PRO A 39 -0.33 21.90 16.34
CA PRO A 39 0.87 21.07 16.35
C PRO A 39 0.73 19.92 17.35
N PRO A 40 1.37 18.76 17.08
CA PRO A 40 1.47 17.72 18.08
C PRO A 40 2.32 18.18 19.26
N GLU A 41 2.13 17.55 20.42
CA GLU A 41 2.98 17.78 21.59
C GLU A 41 4.40 17.25 21.35
N GLY A 42 5.39 17.87 22.00
CA GLY A 42 6.80 17.45 21.96
C GLY A 42 7.74 18.41 21.23
N VAL A 43 9.01 18.04 21.15
CA VAL A 43 10.06 18.81 20.47
C VAL A 43 10.43 18.09 19.19
N MET A 44 10.42 18.81 18.06
CA MET A 44 10.89 18.26 16.79
C MET A 44 12.40 17.95 16.88
N SER A 45 12.75 16.70 16.61
CA SER A 45 14.14 16.23 16.59
C SER A 45 14.39 15.31 15.42
N SER A 46 15.64 15.21 14.98
CA SER A 46 16.04 14.26 13.94
C SER A 46 15.94 12.81 14.43
N GLN A 47 15.50 11.89 13.55
CA GLN A 47 15.48 10.46 13.82
C GLN A 47 16.93 9.92 13.83
N MET A 48 17.32 9.27 14.93
CA MET A 48 18.68 8.72 15.08
C MET A 48 18.81 7.27 14.63
N MET A 49 17.70 6.52 14.59
CA MET A 49 17.69 5.13 14.14
C MET A 49 17.58 5.06 12.60
N PRO A 50 18.11 4.01 11.96
CA PRO A 50 17.90 3.77 10.54
C PRO A 50 16.41 3.74 10.19
N ALA A 51 16.05 4.32 9.04
CA ALA A 51 14.68 4.28 8.54
C ALA A 51 14.26 2.85 8.16
N ILE A 52 12.97 2.56 8.31
CA ILE A 52 12.35 1.33 7.78
C ILE A 52 12.46 1.36 6.25
N LYS A 53 12.98 0.27 5.67
CA LYS A 53 13.20 0.13 4.22
C LYS A 53 12.86 -1.29 3.78
N ILE A 54 12.55 -1.44 2.49
CA ILE A 54 12.53 -2.75 1.85
C ILE A 54 13.99 -3.24 1.79
N ILE A 55 14.30 -4.28 2.56
CA ILE A 55 15.66 -4.86 2.62
C ILE A 55 15.81 -6.12 1.75
N ASN A 56 14.69 -6.75 1.37
CA ASN A 56 14.68 -7.94 0.52
C ASN A 56 13.32 -8.06 -0.20
N THR A 57 13.32 -8.71 -1.36
CA THR A 57 12.12 -9.09 -2.12
C THR A 57 12.12 -10.60 -2.30
N ILE A 58 11.09 -11.27 -1.79
CA ILE A 58 10.97 -12.73 -1.83
C ILE A 58 9.96 -13.10 -2.90
N VAL A 59 10.34 -14.01 -3.79
CA VAL A 59 9.43 -14.62 -4.76
C VAL A 59 8.82 -15.88 -4.12
N PRO A 60 7.49 -16.09 -4.19
CA PRO A 60 6.85 -17.28 -3.64
C PRO A 60 7.47 -18.57 -4.21
N LEU A 61 7.74 -19.55 -3.35
CA LEU A 61 8.27 -20.86 -3.73
C LEU A 61 7.21 -21.74 -4.39
N ARG A 62 5.95 -21.61 -3.95
CA ARG A 62 4.84 -22.42 -4.46
C ARG A 62 3.57 -21.60 -4.55
N MET A 63 2.77 -21.90 -5.58
CA MET A 63 1.38 -21.46 -5.69
C MET A 63 0.49 -22.70 -5.70
N THR A 64 -0.59 -22.67 -4.91
CA THR A 64 -1.62 -23.71 -4.91
C THR A 64 -3.00 -23.08 -5.18
N ASN A 65 -3.95 -23.90 -5.62
CA ASN A 65 -5.34 -23.51 -5.88
C ASN A 65 -6.26 -24.50 -5.15
N PRO A 66 -6.48 -24.31 -3.82
CA PRO A 66 -7.27 -25.25 -3.02
C PRO A 66 -8.77 -25.20 -3.34
N ALA A 67 -9.28 -24.11 -3.94
CA ALA A 67 -10.67 -23.96 -4.32
C ALA A 67 -10.83 -22.91 -5.43
N SER A 68 -11.88 -23.02 -6.23
CA SER A 68 -12.14 -22.10 -7.35
C SER A 68 -12.05 -20.63 -6.92
N GLY A 69 -11.18 -19.87 -7.59
CA GLY A 69 -10.95 -18.45 -7.31
C GLY A 69 -10.04 -18.15 -6.11
N ILE A 70 -9.55 -19.17 -5.40
CA ILE A 70 -8.65 -19.03 -4.25
C ILE A 70 -7.24 -19.51 -4.64
N TYR A 71 -6.27 -18.61 -4.54
CA TYR A 71 -4.86 -18.91 -4.79
C TYR A 71 -4.05 -18.66 -3.52
N VAL A 72 -3.24 -19.63 -3.12
CA VAL A 72 -2.38 -19.55 -1.93
C VAL A 72 -0.93 -19.58 -2.36
N PHE A 73 -0.17 -18.57 -1.92
CA PHE A 73 1.25 -18.39 -2.21
C PHE A 73 2.08 -18.70 -0.97
N ASP A 74 2.99 -19.66 -1.09
CA ASP A 74 3.90 -20.08 -0.03
C ASP A 74 5.26 -19.41 -0.24
N LEU A 75 5.68 -18.57 0.70
CA LEU A 75 6.96 -17.86 0.64
C LEU A 75 8.14 -18.72 1.12
N GLY A 76 7.88 -19.88 1.73
CA GLY A 76 8.89 -20.73 2.36
C GLY A 76 9.44 -20.20 3.69
N GLN A 77 8.99 -19.02 4.12
CA GLN A 77 9.39 -18.39 5.37
C GLN A 77 8.30 -17.42 5.84
N ASN A 78 8.22 -17.24 7.15
CA ASN A 78 7.41 -16.19 7.77
C ASN A 78 8.18 -14.85 7.72
N ILE A 79 7.51 -13.76 7.36
CA ILE A 79 8.11 -12.44 7.16
C ILE A 79 7.26 -11.33 7.79
N SER A 80 7.86 -10.15 7.96
CA SER A 80 7.13 -8.91 8.20
C SER A 80 7.25 -8.01 6.97
N GLY A 81 6.13 -7.60 6.40
CA GLY A 81 6.08 -6.78 5.18
C GLY A 81 4.72 -6.84 4.51
N TRP A 82 4.72 -6.62 3.20
CA TRP A 82 3.52 -6.62 2.35
C TRP A 82 3.84 -7.29 1.00
N ALA A 83 2.80 -7.63 0.23
CA ALA A 83 2.96 -8.24 -1.09
C ALA A 83 2.88 -7.21 -2.22
N LEU A 84 3.82 -7.26 -3.17
CA LEU A 84 3.68 -6.57 -4.45
C LEU A 84 2.79 -7.41 -5.37
N ILE A 85 1.63 -6.87 -5.75
CA ILE A 85 0.68 -7.58 -6.62
C ILE A 85 0.67 -6.92 -8.00
N LYS A 86 0.93 -7.73 -9.03
CA LYS A 86 0.72 -7.35 -10.42
C LYS A 86 -0.51 -8.07 -10.95
N VAL A 87 -1.52 -7.32 -11.32
CA VAL A 87 -2.77 -7.85 -11.88
C VAL A 87 -3.10 -7.15 -13.19
N SER A 88 -3.72 -7.88 -14.10
CA SER A 88 -4.27 -7.37 -15.35
C SER A 88 -5.64 -8.00 -15.55
N GLY A 89 -6.62 -7.18 -15.92
CA GLY A 89 -7.99 -7.62 -16.09
C GLY A 89 -8.98 -6.45 -15.94
N PRO A 90 -10.28 -6.76 -15.93
CA PRO A 90 -11.31 -5.77 -15.61
C PRO A 90 -11.07 -5.15 -14.23
N GLY A 91 -11.57 -3.94 -14.00
CA GLY A 91 -11.44 -3.18 -12.73
C GLY A 91 -12.26 -3.77 -11.57
N ASN A 92 -12.14 -5.07 -11.36
CA ASN A 92 -12.80 -5.82 -10.31
C ASN A 92 -11.99 -5.76 -9.01
N LYS A 93 -12.65 -6.04 -7.88
CA LYS A 93 -11.98 -6.11 -6.58
C LYS A 93 -11.12 -7.37 -6.49
N HIS A 94 -9.87 -7.20 -6.06
CA HIS A 94 -8.97 -8.29 -5.67
C HIS A 94 -8.64 -8.15 -4.19
N GLN A 95 -8.50 -9.27 -3.48
CA GLN A 95 -8.19 -9.31 -2.06
C GLN A 95 -7.01 -10.23 -1.80
N ALA A 96 -6.01 -9.72 -1.09
CA ALA A 96 -4.92 -10.52 -0.52
C ALA A 96 -5.09 -10.53 1.00
N SER A 97 -4.93 -11.69 1.61
CA SER A 97 -4.96 -11.88 3.06
C SER A 97 -3.68 -12.58 3.49
N PHE A 98 -3.15 -12.22 4.65
CA PHE A 98 -1.92 -12.76 5.21
C PHE A 98 -2.26 -13.55 6.48
N CYS A 99 -1.63 -14.71 6.65
CA CYS A 99 -1.82 -15.61 7.79
C CYS A 99 -0.56 -15.63 8.66
#